data_AF-A0A1N6DDJ1-F1
#
_entry.id   AF-A0A1N6DDJ1-F1
#
_cell.length_a   1.000
_cell.length_b   1.000
_cell.length_c   1.000
_cell.angle_alpha   90.00
_cell.angle_beta   90.00
_cell.angle_gamma   90.00
#
_symmetry.space_group_name_H-M   'P 1'
#
loop_
_entity.id
_entity.type
_entity.pdbx_description
1 polymer ?
#
loop_
_entity_poly.entity_id
_entity_poly.type
_entity_poly.pdbx_seq_one_letter_code
_entity_poly.pdbx_strand_id
1 'polypeptide(L)' 'MTFTYKDLPVVLRETELLTLKDGTQLRFESNGGAQEVFVNDEWTSRASLFQGMDHLLTVSDEQIHIISEADGLRVELK' A
#
# COMPACT_ATOMS: atom_id res chain seq x y z
N MET A 1 -1.21 11.75 -6.55
CA MET A 1 -1.91 11.23 -7.75
C MET A 1 -2.72 10.00 -7.36
N THR A 2 -3.62 9.52 -8.23
CA THR A 2 -4.41 8.30 -7.98
C THR A 2 -4.06 7.25 -9.03
N PHE A 3 -3.72 6.05 -8.57
CA PHE A 3 -3.45 4.87 -9.39
C PHE A 3 -4.62 3.91 -9.31
N THR A 4 -4.70 3.03 -10.29
CA THR A 4 -5.71 1.98 -10.40
C THR A 4 -5.04 0.63 -10.45
N TYR A 5 -5.85 -0.43 -10.27
CA TYR A 5 -5.42 -1.81 -10.42
C TYR A 5 -4.61 -2.10 -11.71
N LYS A 6 -4.88 -1.38 -12.80
CA LYS A 6 -4.20 -1.56 -14.08
C LYS A 6 -2.77 -1.01 -14.10
N ASP A 7 -2.42 -0.17 -13.13
CA ASP A 7 -1.11 0.47 -13.02
C ASP A 7 -0.12 -0.37 -12.21
N LEU A 8 -0.55 -1.51 -11.66
CA LEU A 8 0.31 -2.41 -10.91
C LEU A 8 1.34 -3.11 -11.84
N PRO A 9 2.62 -3.25 -11.42
CA PRO A 9 3.18 -2.81 -10.15
C PRO A 9 3.49 -1.30 -10.11
N VAL A 10 3.30 -0.68 -8.94
CA VAL A 10 3.52 0.77 -8.74
C VAL A 10 4.25 1.04 -7.43
N VAL A 11 5.04 2.12 -7.38
CA VAL A 11 5.58 2.68 -6.14
C VAL A 11 4.73 3.89 -5.76
N LEU A 12 3.93 3.74 -4.71
CA LEU A 12 3.12 4.83 -4.16
C LEU A 12 4.02 5.77 -3.36
N ARG A 13 3.81 7.08 -3.51
CA ARG A 13 4.34 8.10 -2.62
C ARG A 13 3.32 8.53 -1.58
N GLU A 14 3.79 9.21 -0.54
CA GLU A 14 2.92 9.77 0.47
C GLU A 14 1.90 10.71 -0.20
N THR A 15 0.63 10.66 0.23
CA THR A 15 -0.54 11.31 -0.40
C THR A 15 -1.07 10.68 -1.70
N GLU A 16 -0.44 9.62 -2.20
CA GLU A 16 -0.95 8.86 -3.34
C GLU A 16 -1.81 7.69 -2.90
N LEU A 17 -2.73 7.29 -3.78
CA LEU A 17 -3.72 6.27 -3.48
C LEU A 17 -3.86 5.31 -4.66
N LEU A 18 -3.94 4.02 -4.36
CA LEU A 18 -4.22 2.96 -5.32
C LEU A 18 -5.65 2.47 -5.12
N THR A 19 -6.46 2.40 -6.18
CA THR A 19 -7.77 1.74 -6.16
C THR A 19 -7.68 0.36 -6.80
N LEU A 20 -7.93 -0.69 -6.02
CA LEU A 20 -7.99 -2.09 -6.44
C LEU A 20 -9.25 -2.38 -7.27
N LYS A 21 -9.32 -3.58 -7.85
CA LYS A 21 -10.37 -3.98 -8.80
C LYS A 21 -11.78 -3.92 -8.21
N ASP A 22 -11.92 -4.19 -6.91
CA ASP A 22 -13.20 -4.17 -6.20
C ASP A 22 -13.57 -2.78 -5.64
N GLY A 23 -12.76 -1.76 -5.93
CA GLY A 23 -12.94 -0.40 -5.41
C GLY A 23 -12.23 -0.15 -4.08
N THR A 24 -11.59 -1.18 -3.48
CA THR A 24 -10.82 -1.00 -2.26
C THR A 24 -9.65 -0.05 -2.51
N GLN A 25 -9.45 0.89 -1.59
CA GLN A 25 -8.39 1.89 -1.68
C GLN A 25 -7.23 1.55 -0.77
N LEU A 26 -6.00 1.72 -1.25
CA LEU A 26 -4.77 1.55 -0.47
C LEU A 26 -3.98 2.84 -0.49
N ARG A 27 -3.50 3.24 0.69
CA ARG A 27 -2.65 4.41 0.92
C ARG A 27 -1.64 4.07 2.01
N PHE A 28 -0.58 4.88 2.12
CA PHE A 28 0.29 4.81 3.27
C PHE A 28 0.59 6.22 3.81
N GLU A 29 0.99 6.26 5.08
CA GLU A 29 1.49 7.45 5.75
C GLU A 29 2.83 7.15 6.42
N SER A 30 3.70 8.14 6.49
CA SER A 30 4.98 8.01 7.18
C SER A 30 4.82 8.36 8.66
N ASN A 31 5.12 7.44 9.57
CA ASN A 31 5.05 7.67 11.01
C ASN A 31 6.27 7.10 11.73
N GLY A 32 7.07 7.96 12.37
CA GLY A 32 8.23 7.53 13.17
C GLY A 32 9.30 6.72 12.42
N GLY A 33 9.35 6.82 11.08
CA GLY A 33 10.27 6.06 10.22
C GLY A 33 9.68 4.76 9.67
N ALA A 34 8.45 4.40 10.04
CA ALA A 34 7.68 3.34 9.40
C ALA A 34 6.73 3.92 8.35
N GLN A 35 6.45 3.12 7.31
CA GLN A 35 5.35 3.31 6.39
C GLN A 35 4.15 2.52 6.91
N GLU A 36 3.14 3.25 7.38
CA GLU A 36 1.89 2.70 7.89
C GLU A 36 0.90 2.55 6.73
N VAL A 37 0.50 1.32 6.42
CA VAL A 37 -0.39 1.02 5.29
C VAL A 37 -1.84 0.96 5.76
N PHE A 38 -2.71 1.70 5.09
CA PHE A 38 -4.14 1.78 5.38
C PHE A 38 -4.96 1.31 4.20
N VAL A 39 -6.12 0.73 4.52
CA VAL A 39 -7.10 0.25 3.55
C VAL A 39 -8.40 1.03 3.75
N ASN A 40 -8.94 1.62 2.68
CA ASN A 40 -10.11 2.48 2.70
C ASN A 40 -9.98 3.61 3.75
N ASP A 41 -11.06 3.86 4.49
CA ASP A 41 -11.17 4.88 5.54
C ASP A 41 -10.82 4.31 6.93
N GLU A 42 -9.97 3.28 6.99
CA GLU A 42 -9.56 2.71 8.27
C GLU A 42 -8.63 3.66 9.04
N TRP A 43 -8.85 3.67 10.36
CA TRP A 43 -8.06 4.44 11.33
C TRP A 43 -6.87 3.66 11.89
N THR A 44 -6.89 2.33 11.74
CA THR A 44 -5.82 1.45 12.19
C THR A 44 -5.04 0.97 10.98
N SER A 45 -3.72 1.06 11.03
CA SER A 45 -2.88 0.53 9.96
C SER A 45 -2.99 -0.99 9.91
N ARG A 46 -3.02 -1.52 8.69
CA ARG A 46 -3.01 -2.96 8.44
C ARG A 46 -1.60 -3.53 8.47
N ALA A 47 -0.60 -2.70 8.20
CA ALA A 47 0.82 -3.05 8.30
C ALA A 47 1.65 -1.81 8.63
N SER A 48 2.72 -2.02 9.38
CA SER A 48 3.75 -1.02 9.69
C SER A 48 5.08 -1.56 9.18
N LEU A 49 5.64 -0.94 8.14
CA LEU A 49 6.83 -1.43 7.45
C LEU A 49 7.96 -0.42 7.57
N PHE A 50 9.11 -0.86 8.09
CA PHE A 50 10.35 -0.09 7.96
C PHE A 50 10.98 -0.35 6.59
N GLN A 51 11.83 0.57 6.15
CA GLN A 51 12.52 0.48 4.86
C GLN A 51 13.19 -0.89 4.66
N GLY A 52 12.87 -1.54 3.54
CA GLY A 52 13.35 -2.87 3.16
C GLY A 52 12.49 -4.03 3.65
N MET A 53 11.45 -3.78 4.46
CA MET A 53 10.48 -4.81 4.85
C MET A 53 9.41 -5.02 3.78
N ASP A 54 8.95 -6.25 3.67
CA ASP A 54 7.83 -6.65 2.84
C ASP A 54 6.72 -7.34 3.63
N HIS A 55 5.51 -7.32 3.10
CA HIS A 55 4.35 -7.98 3.68
C HIS A 55 3.34 -8.41 2.63
N LEU A 56 2.73 -9.58 2.82
CA LEU A 56 1.59 -10.02 2.02
C LEU A 56 0.30 -9.56 2.70
N LEU A 57 -0.26 -8.48 2.17
CA LEU A 57 -1.51 -7.92 2.66
C LEU A 57 -2.69 -8.60 1.96
N THR A 58 -3.60 -9.18 2.74
CA THR A 58 -4.87 -9.69 2.22
C THR A 58 -5.92 -8.59 2.31
N VAL A 59 -6.47 -8.22 1.15
CA VAL A 59 -7.48 -7.17 1.03
C VAL A 59 -8.65 -7.77 0.27
N SER A 60 -9.83 -7.81 0.90
CA SER A 60 -11.01 -8.48 0.33
C SER A 60 -10.66 -9.94 -0.01
N ASP A 61 -10.81 -10.36 -1.27
CA ASP A 61 -10.47 -11.69 -1.76
C ASP A 61 -9.11 -11.76 -2.51
N GLU A 62 -8.29 -10.70 -2.46
CA GLU A 62 -7.01 -10.61 -3.17
C GLU A 62 -5.82 -10.52 -2.20
N GLN A 63 -4.69 -11.12 -2.58
CA GLN A 63 -3.42 -10.93 -1.90
C GLN A 63 -2.52 -10.03 -2.73
N ILE A 64 -2.10 -8.93 -2.13
CA ILE A 64 -1.13 -8.01 -2.72
C ILE A 64 0.16 -8.06 -1.91
N HIS A 65 1.28 -7.91 -2.61
CA HIS A 65 2.59 -7.81 -1.99
C HIS A 65 2.96 -6.33 -1.87
N ILE A 66 3.26 -5.91 -0.65
CA ILE A 66 3.66 -4.54 -0.34
C ILE A 66 5.09 -4.54 0.20
N ILE A 67 5.93 -3.63 -0.32
CA ILE A 67 7.34 -3.53 0.06
C ILE A 67 7.65 -2.07 0.36
N SER A 68 8.28 -1.84 1.50
CA SER A 68 8.78 -0.53 1.88
C SER A 68 10.10 -0.23 1.16
N GLU A 69 10.07 0.71 0.23
CA GLU A 69 11.25 1.19 -0.50
C GLU A 69 11.65 2.59 -0.01
N ALA A 70 12.86 3.03 -0.34
CA ALA A 70 13.36 4.36 0.03
C ALA A 70 12.48 5.49 -0.54
N ASP A 71 11.92 5.28 -1.74
CA ASP A 71 11.16 6.28 -2.49
C ASP A 71 9.64 6.18 -2.27
N GLY A 72 9.16 5.18 -1.52
CA GLY A 72 7.73 4.95 -1.30
C GLY A 72 7.37 3.51 -0.96
N LEU A 73 6.09 3.17 -1.10
CA LEU A 73 5.57 1.82 -0.90
C LEU A 73 5.35 1.16 -2.27
N ARG A 74 6.13 0.14 -2.60
CA ARG A 74 5.85 -0.68 -3.79
C ARG A 74 4.67 -1.59 -3.53
N VAL A 75 3.75 -1.66 -4.49
CA VAL A 75 2.59 -2.55 -4.48
C VAL A 75 2.61 -3.36 -5.76
N GLU A 76 2.50 -4.68 -5.62
CA GLU A 76 2.48 -5.63 -6.74
C GLU A 76 1.50 -6.78 -6.48
N LEU A 77 1.00 -7.39 -7.56
CA LEU A 77 0.16 -8.58 -7.48
C LEU A 77 1.01 -9.80 -7.14
N LYS A 78 0.45 -10.71 -6.34
CA LYS A 78 1.08 -12.01 -6.04
C LYS A 78 0.98 -12.97 -7.22
#